data_AF-A0A838R2M4-F1
#
_entry.id   AF-A0A838R2M4-F1
#
_cell.length_a   1.000
_cell.length_b   1.000
_cell.length_c   1.000
_cell.angle_alpha   90.00
_cell.angle_beta   90.00
_cell.angle_gamma   90.00
#
_symmetry.space_group_name_H-M   'P 1'
#
loop_
_entity.id
_entity.type
_entity.pdbx_description
1 polymer ?
#
loop_
_entity_poly.entity_id
_entity_poly.type
_entity_poly.pdbx_seq_one_letter_code
_entity_poly.pdbx_strand_id
1 'polypeptide(L)'
;MRLFTLIGGLTGCAAGFGMTLWMSYDWPLLVGGKPIGSIPPYVVIAFELTILMGALATVTAVALFSVLFGKRGIAYDPQFSDDRIGTFVPGGRDQAGSVEQMLRSAGAVEVRHEAA
;
A
#
# COMPACT_ATOMS: atom_id res chain seq x y z
N MET A 1 -0.46 -5.72 -2.32
CA MET A 1 -0.19 -4.34 -2.78
C MET A 1 -0.35 -4.17 -4.29
N ARG A 2 0.47 -4.82 -5.13
CA ARG A 2 0.45 -4.66 -6.61
C ARG A 2 -0.93 -4.78 -7.27
N LEU A 3 -1.74 -5.75 -6.84
CA LEU A 3 -3.09 -5.95 -7.38
C LEU A 3 -4.05 -4.78 -7.06
N PHE A 4 -3.95 -4.20 -5.86
CA PHE A 4 -4.77 -3.04 -5.48
C PHE A 4 -4.45 -1.81 -6.33
N THR A 5 -3.16 -1.58 -6.59
CA THR A 5 -2.70 -0.51 -7.49
C THR A 5 -3.22 -0.73 -8.91
N LEU A 6 -3.17 -1.97 -9.41
CA LEU A 6 -3.64 -2.31 -10.75
C LEU A 6 -5.15 -2.10 -10.90
N ILE A 7 -5.94 -2.58 -9.92
CA ILE A 7 -7.39 -2.40 -9.92
C ILE A 7 -7.75 -0.91 -9.82
N GLY A 8 -7.09 -0.18 -8.91
CA GLY A 8 -7.26 1.27 -8.75
C GLY A 8 -6.95 2.04 -10.03
N GLY A 9 -5.83 1.74 -10.67
CA GLY A 9 -5.44 2.34 -11.94
C GLY A 9 -6.41 2.02 -13.09
N LEU A 10 -6.81 0.75 -13.25
CA LEU A 10 -7.77 0.36 -14.29
C LEU A 10 -9.13 1.04 -14.09
N THR A 11 -9.57 1.17 -12.83
CA THR A 11 -10.80 1.88 -12.47
C THR A 11 -10.67 3.37 -12.77
N GLY A 12 -9.52 3.98 -12.46
CA GLY A 12 -9.22 5.37 -12.80
C GLY A 12 -9.20 5.64 -14.30
N CYS A 13 -8.63 4.73 -15.09
CA CYS A 13 -8.61 4.80 -16.54
C CYS A 13 -10.03 4.73 -17.13
N ALA A 14 -10.81 3.73 -16.71
CA ALA A 14 -12.20 3.57 -17.14
C ALA A 14 -13.08 4.75 -16.72
N ALA A 15 -12.92 5.25 -15.50
CA ALA A 15 -13.61 6.43 -15.01
C ALA A 15 -13.22 7.69 -15.78
N GLY A 16 -11.92 7.87 -16.10
CA GLY A 16 -11.45 9.02 -16.87
C GLY A 16 -12.06 9.09 -18.27
N PHE A 17 -11.99 8.01 -19.04
CA PHE A 17 -12.65 7.97 -20.35
C PHE A 17 -14.17 8.01 -20.26
N GLY A 18 -14.76 7.26 -19.32
CA GLY A 18 -16.21 7.19 -19.13
C GLY A 18 -16.80 8.55 -18.76
N MET A 19 -16.17 9.27 -17.84
CA MET A 19 -16.59 10.61 -17.42
C MET A 19 -16.49 11.61 -18.57
N THR A 20 -15.35 11.69 -19.27
CA THR A 20 -15.17 12.67 -20.35
C THR A 20 -16.09 12.39 -21.53
N LEU A 21 -16.31 11.11 -21.87
CA LEU A 21 -17.22 10.72 -22.94
C LEU A 21 -18.66 11.02 -22.54
N TRP A 22 -19.09 10.62 -21.34
CA TRP A 22 -20.43 10.90 -20.86
C TRP A 22 -20.72 12.40 -20.90
N MET A 23 -19.84 13.23 -20.32
CA MET A 23 -20.02 14.68 -20.31
C MET A 23 -20.09 15.26 -21.73
N SER A 24 -19.26 14.75 -22.65
CA SER A 24 -19.28 15.20 -24.03
C SER A 24 -20.56 14.81 -24.78
N TYR A 25 -21.21 13.71 -24.41
CA TYR A 25 -22.49 13.29 -25.00
C TYR A 25 -23.69 14.00 -24.37
N ASP A 26 -23.65 14.24 -23.06
CA ASP A 26 -24.73 14.90 -22.32
C ASP A 26 -24.87 16.37 -22.72
N TRP A 27 -23.74 17.08 -22.87
CA TRP A 27 -23.72 18.47 -23.28
C TRP A 27 -22.76 18.69 -24.47
N PRO A 28 -23.22 18.43 -25.71
CA PRO A 28 -22.37 18.48 -26.90
C PRO A 28 -22.00 19.92 -27.28
N LEU A 29 -20.84 20.37 -26.83
CA LEU A 29 -20.27 21.67 -27.21
C LEU A 29 -19.23 21.52 -28.32
N LEU A 30 -19.49 22.19 -29.45
CA LEU A 30 -18.54 22.27 -30.54
C LEU A 30 -17.51 23.37 -30.25
N VAL A 31 -16.35 22.99 -29.69
CA VAL A 31 -15.28 23.94 -29.34
C VAL A 31 -14.10 23.82 -30.31
N GLY A 32 -13.84 24.88 -31.09
CA GLY A 32 -12.70 24.94 -32.00
C GLY A 32 -12.77 23.96 -33.17
N GLY A 33 -13.97 23.67 -33.67
CA GLY A 33 -14.20 22.82 -34.86
C GLY A 33 -13.91 21.33 -34.69
N LYS A 34 -13.58 20.89 -33.47
CA LYS A 34 -13.29 19.49 -33.15
C LYS A 34 -14.57 18.67 -33.01
N PRO A 35 -14.56 17.38 -33.41
CA PRO A 35 -15.71 16.51 -33.21
C PRO A 35 -15.98 16.30 -31.71
N ILE A 36 -17.26 16.19 -31.38
CA ILE A 36 -17.73 15.79 -30.05
C ILE A 36 -17.16 14.40 -29.76
N GLY A 37 -16.56 14.20 -28.58
CA GLY A 37 -15.87 12.96 -28.27
C GLY A 37 -14.43 12.85 -28.79
N SER A 38 -13.72 13.98 -28.97
CA SER A 38 -12.30 13.96 -29.40
C SER A 38 -11.41 13.21 -28.41
N ILE A 39 -10.92 12.04 -28.81
CA ILE A 39 -10.10 11.15 -27.95
C ILE A 39 -8.76 11.77 -27.49
N PRO A 40 -7.96 12.46 -28.34
CA PRO A 40 -6.63 12.94 -27.93
C PRO A 40 -6.58 13.78 -26.65
N PRO A 41 -7.47 14.76 -26.41
CA PRO A 41 -7.48 15.51 -25.14
C PRO A 41 -7.93 14.67 -23.93
N TYR A 42 -8.77 13.65 -24.12
CA TYR A 42 -9.26 12.81 -23.01
C TYR A 42 -8.19 11.87 -22.48
N VAL A 43 -7.20 11.49 -23.30
CA VAL A 43 -6.07 10.66 -22.86
C VAL A 43 -5.31 11.30 -21.71
N VAL A 44 -5.11 12.62 -21.74
CA VAL A 44 -4.40 13.35 -20.67
C VAL A 44 -5.18 13.24 -19.36
N ILE A 45 -6.50 13.45 -19.41
CA ILE A 45 -7.37 13.38 -18.23
C ILE A 45 -7.42 11.93 -17.70
N ALA A 46 -7.58 10.94 -18.58
CA ALA A 46 -7.60 9.54 -18.21
C ALA A 46 -6.26 9.08 -17.60
N PHE A 47 -5.13 9.59 -18.10
CA PHE A 47 -3.80 9.34 -17.54
C PHE A 47 -3.68 9.86 -16.10
N GLU A 48 -4.05 11.11 -15.86
CA GLU A 48 -4.01 11.70 -14.51
C GLU A 48 -4.93 10.94 -13.54
N LEU A 49 -6.16 10.59 -13.95
CA LEU A 49 -7.08 9.82 -13.11
C LEU A 49 -6.56 8.39 -12.84
N THR A 50 -5.88 7.77 -13.79
CA THR A 50 -5.24 6.46 -13.62
C THR A 50 -4.20 6.51 -12.51
N ILE A 51 -3.31 7.51 -12.54
CA ILE A 51 -2.25 7.68 -11.54
C ILE A 51 -2.85 8.03 -10.19
N LEU A 52 -3.79 8.97 -10.15
CA LEU A 52 -4.46 9.40 -8.92
C LEU A 52 -5.14 8.22 -8.21
N MET A 53 -5.97 7.46 -8.93
CA MET A 53 -6.71 6.33 -8.35
C MET A 53 -5.78 5.15 -8.02
N GLY A 54 -4.75 4.91 -8.83
CA GLY A 54 -3.73 3.90 -8.54
C GLY A 54 -2.93 4.22 -7.26
N ALA A 55 -2.51 5.47 -7.08
CA ALA A 55 -1.80 5.94 -5.89
C ALA A 55 -2.70 5.85 -4.65
N LEU A 56 -3.93 6.38 -4.71
CA LEU A 56 -4.90 6.34 -3.61
C LEU A 56 -5.25 4.90 -3.20
N ALA A 57 -5.46 4.00 -4.16
CA ALA A 57 -5.70 2.58 -3.86
C ALA A 57 -4.50 1.94 -3.16
N THR A 58 -3.27 2.32 -3.53
CA THR A 58 -2.04 1.81 -2.91
C THR A 58 -1.89 2.29 -1.47
N VAL A 59 -2.06 3.59 -1.23
CA VAL A 59 -2.00 4.17 0.12
C VAL A 59 -3.08 3.57 1.00
N THR A 60 -4.31 3.46 0.48
CA THR A 60 -5.44 2.86 1.21
C THR A 60 -5.16 1.40 1.54
N ALA A 61 -4.59 0.62 0.62
CA ALA A 61 -4.20 -0.75 0.91
C ALA A 61 -3.13 -0.81 2.02
N VAL A 62 -2.06 0.00 1.95
CA VAL A 62 -1.03 0.03 3.00
C VAL A 62 -1.61 0.40 4.35
N ALA A 63 -2.44 1.44 4.41
CA ALA A 63 -3.10 1.87 5.64
C ALA A 63 -4.01 0.75 6.21
N LEU A 64 -4.84 0.14 5.37
CA LEU A 64 -5.73 -0.96 5.79
C LEU A 64 -4.94 -2.17 6.28
N PHE A 65 -3.91 -2.61 5.55
CA PHE A 65 -3.08 -3.74 5.99
C PHE A 65 -2.32 -3.40 7.29
N SER A 66 -1.79 -2.18 7.43
CA SER A 66 -1.07 -1.77 8.64
C SER A 66 -1.97 -1.67 9.86
N VAL A 67 -3.22 -1.23 9.69
CA VAL A 67 -4.20 -1.13 10.79
C VAL A 67 -4.79 -2.49 11.12
N LEU A 68 -5.17 -3.28 10.10
CA LEU A 68 -5.83 -4.58 10.27
C LEU A 68 -4.88 -5.67 10.77
N PHE A 69 -3.62 -5.67 10.29
CA PHE A 69 -2.55 -6.56 10.78
C PHE A 69 -1.64 -5.88 11.80
N GLY A 70 -2.15 -4.84 12.46
CA GLY A 70 -1.44 -4.17 13.54
C GLY A 70 -0.96 -5.22 14.54
N LYS A 71 0.37 -5.28 14.73
CA LYS A 71 1.07 -6.21 15.61
C LYS A 71 0.70 -5.94 17.08
N ARG A 72 -0.49 -6.37 17.50
CA ARG A 72 -0.90 -6.40 18.90
C ARG A 72 -0.02 -7.44 19.61
N GLY A 73 0.82 -6.99 20.54
CA GLY A 73 1.64 -7.86 21.40
C GLY A 73 3.12 -7.99 21.02
N ILE A 74 3.65 -7.22 20.06
CA ILE A 74 5.10 -7.14 19.84
C ILE A 74 5.59 -5.84 20.48
N ALA A 75 6.34 -5.94 21.57
CA ALA A 75 6.94 -4.76 22.19
C ALA A 75 8.01 -4.18 21.25
N TYR A 76 7.92 -2.87 21.06
CA TYR A 76 8.79 -2.13 20.15
C TYR A 76 9.82 -1.36 20.98
N ASP A 77 11.11 -1.67 20.78
CA ASP A 77 12.21 -0.89 21.37
C ASP A 77 12.62 0.25 20.40
N PRO A 78 12.67 1.52 20.84
CA PRO A 78 13.10 2.64 20.01
C PRO A 78 14.46 2.46 19.35
N GLN A 79 15.36 1.68 19.95
CA GLN A 79 16.68 1.37 19.39
C GLN A 79 16.59 0.65 18.04
N PHE A 80 15.44 0.05 17.72
CA PHE A 80 15.21 -0.58 16.41
C PHE A 80 15.07 0.41 15.25
N SER A 81 14.75 1.67 15.53
CA SER A 81 14.76 2.73 14.51
C SER A 81 16.15 3.34 14.27
N ASP A 82 17.08 3.12 15.19
CA ASP A 82 18.38 3.82 15.20
C ASP A 82 19.51 2.92 14.68
N ASP A 83 19.91 1.91 15.46
CA ASP A 83 21.13 1.12 15.19
C ASP A 83 20.94 -0.40 15.31
N ARG A 84 19.85 -0.88 15.91
CA ARG A 84 19.66 -2.31 16.21
C ARG A 84 18.59 -2.95 15.33
N ILE A 85 18.76 -4.23 15.00
CA ILE A 85 17.75 -5.05 14.32
C ILE A 85 17.26 -6.12 15.29
N GLY A 86 15.94 -6.18 15.52
CA GLY A 86 15.31 -7.16 16.40
C GLY A 86 14.65 -8.32 15.63
N THR A 87 14.76 -9.54 16.17
CA THR A 87 14.01 -10.72 15.68
C THR A 87 13.13 -11.23 16.80
N PHE A 88 11.83 -11.36 16.54
CA PHE A 88 10.85 -11.88 17.50
C PHE A 88 10.53 -13.34 17.18
N VAL A 89 10.67 -14.22 18.18
CA VAL A 89 10.33 -15.64 18.07
C VAL A 89 9.18 -15.94 19.02
N PRO A 90 7.96 -16.21 18.52
CA PRO A 90 6.86 -16.65 19.37
C PRO A 90 7.15 -18.07 19.89
N GLY A 91 7.08 -18.27 21.21
CA GLY A 91 7.38 -19.57 21.82
C GLY A 91 6.88 -19.70 23.26
N GLY A 92 6.66 -20.94 23.71
CA GLY A 92 6.30 -21.25 25.10
C GLY A 92 7.52 -21.19 26.03
N ARG A 93 7.27 -21.01 27.34
CA ARG A 93 8.33 -20.87 28.37
C ARG A 93 9.30 -22.05 28.41
N ASP A 94 8.87 -23.26 28.06
CA ASP A 94 9.70 -24.47 28.06
C ASP A 94 10.83 -24.42 27.01
N GLN A 95 10.66 -23.67 25.91
CA GLN A 95 11.64 -23.57 24.83
C GLN A 95 12.54 -22.33 24.93
N ALA A 96 12.22 -21.39 25.84
CA ALA A 96 12.88 -20.11 25.97
C ALA A 96 14.41 -20.23 26.17
N GLY A 97 14.85 -21.19 26.99
CA GLY A 97 16.27 -21.42 27.24
C GLY A 97 17.04 -21.94 26.03
N SER A 98 16.45 -22.86 25.26
CA SER A 98 17.08 -23.40 24.05
C SER A 98 17.16 -22.34 22.93
N VAL A 99 16.09 -21.56 22.75
CA VAL A 99 16.04 -20.46 21.77
C VAL A 99 17.02 -19.35 22.13
N GLU A 100 17.14 -18.98 23.41
CA GLU A 100 18.13 -18.00 23.84
C GLU A 100 19.57 -18.47 23.53
N GLN A 101 19.89 -19.73 23.83
CA GLN A 101 21.21 -20.27 23.55
C GLN A 101 21.51 -20.30 22.05
N MET A 102 20.51 -20.62 21.22
CA MET A 102 20.61 -20.58 19.76
C MET A 102 20.83 -19.15 19.25
N LEU A 103 20.11 -18.17 19.78
CA LEU A 103 20.27 -16.76 19.39
C LEU A 103 21.65 -16.23 19.77
N ARG A 104 22.13 -16.56 20.99
CA ARG A 104 23.47 -16.15 21.44
C ARG A 104 24.58 -16.80 20.63
N SER A 105 24.46 -18.09 20.29
CA SER A 105 25.46 -18.76 19.44
C SER A 105 25.47 -18.22 18.01
N ALA A 106 24.34 -17.73 17.51
CA ALA A 106 24.23 -17.04 16.22
C ALA A 106 24.75 -15.59 16.24
N GLY A 107 25.16 -15.06 17.41
CA GLY A 107 25.74 -13.72 17.54
C GLY A 107 24.78 -12.63 18.03
N ALA A 108 23.66 -12.99 18.67
CA ALA A 108 22.77 -12.00 19.27
C ALA A 108 23.47 -11.21 20.39
N VAL A 109 23.53 -9.89 20.23
CA VAL A 109 24.12 -8.96 21.21
C VAL A 109 23.30 -8.89 22.50
N GLU A 110 21.98 -8.97 22.38
CA GLU A 110 21.04 -8.90 23.50
C GLU A 110 19.86 -9.84 23.24
N VAL A 111 19.42 -10.55 24.28
CA VAL A 111 18.23 -11.42 24.25
C VAL A 111 17.34 -11.02 25.43
N ARG A 112 16.09 -10.65 25.14
CA ARG A 112 15.07 -10.31 26.13
C ARG A 112 13.91 -11.27 26.04
N HIS A 113 13.37 -11.62 27.20
CA HIS A 113 12.15 -12.41 27.33
C HIS A 113 11.00 -11.47 27.62
N GLU A 114 10.21 -11.16 26.60
CA GLU A 114 9.00 -10.36 26.75
C GLU A 114 7.77 -11.26 26.65
N ALA A 115 6.90 -11.17 27.65
CA ALA A 115 5.59 -11.79 27.59
C ALA A 115 4.71 -10.94 26.66
N ALA A 116 4.20 -11.55 25.60
CA ALA A 116 3.18 -10.95 24.74
C ALA A 116 1.90 -10.65 25.53
#